data_AF-A0A2E7FFW8-F1
#
_entry.id   AF-A0A2E7FFW8-F1
#
_cell.length_a   1.000
_cell.length_b   1.000
_cell.length_c   1.000
_cell.angle_alpha   90.00
_cell.angle_beta   90.00
_cell.angle_gamma   90.00
#
_symmetry.space_group_name_H-M   'P 1'
#
loop_
_entity.id
_entity.type
_entity.pdbx_description
1 polymer ?
#
loop_
_entity_poly.entity_id
_entity_poly.type
_entity_poly.pdbx_seq_one_letter_code
_entity_poly.pdbx_strand_id
1 'polypeptide(L)'
;MSFSQKQNIIFYVALTLSAFQLIQYLMSGGIFLTLLAGLVPFWLWSTRKKLLADVEIGSFDQVMSYIVVVYAAFAGLIAVLIFVFWLMYSSIDPALIESALADNPAINDLNEEELKALDQVMGNLPSLLPVLWLFLGLQSFSYLYYGIGVIRKTTN
;
A
#
# COMPACT_ATOMS: atom_id res chain seq x y z
N MET A 1 2.85 17.64 -23.99
CA MET A 1 4.11 17.83 -23.19
C MET A 1 4.64 16.48 -22.66
N SER A 2 5.89 16.13 -22.99
CA SER A 2 6.55 14.88 -22.53
C SER A 2 6.73 14.84 -21.00
N PHE A 3 6.49 13.68 -20.38
CA PHE A 3 6.78 13.44 -18.96
C PHE A 3 8.29 13.49 -18.70
N SER A 4 8.71 14.04 -17.56
CA SER A 4 10.12 13.94 -17.16
C SER A 4 10.51 12.48 -16.93
N GLN A 5 11.80 12.15 -17.12
CA GLN A 5 12.31 10.79 -16.89
C GLN A 5 11.95 10.25 -15.50
N LYS A 6 11.91 11.11 -14.48
CA LYS A 6 11.50 10.77 -13.11
C LYS A 6 10.02 10.36 -13.03
N GLN A 7 9.13 11.08 -13.73
CA GLN A 7 7.70 10.73 -13.79
C GLN A 7 7.45 9.41 -14.52
N ASN A 8 8.27 9.05 -15.50
CA ASN A 8 8.19 7.76 -16.18
C ASN A 8 8.55 6.61 -15.25
N ILE A 9 9.65 6.73 -14.51
CA ILE A 9 10.07 5.71 -13.55
C ILE A 9 8.99 5.52 -12.48
N ILE A 10 8.50 6.61 -11.90
CA ILE A 10 7.48 6.57 -10.84
C ILE A 10 6.17 5.95 -11.35
N PHE A 11 5.79 6.21 -12.60
CA PHE A 11 4.64 5.56 -13.22
C PHE A 11 4.81 4.03 -13.27
N TYR A 12 5.96 3.53 -13.73
CA TYR A 12 6.18 2.08 -13.80
C TYR A 12 6.25 1.44 -12.42
N VAL A 13 6.84 2.12 -11.43
CA VAL A 13 6.82 1.66 -10.04
C VAL A 13 5.38 1.56 -9.53
N ALA A 14 4.58 2.62 -9.72
CA ALA A 14 3.17 2.62 -9.33
C ALA A 14 2.39 1.49 -10.00
N LEU A 15 2.60 1.29 -11.31
CA LEU A 15 1.92 0.26 -12.09
C LEU A 15 2.28 -1.13 -11.58
N THR A 16 3.57 -1.43 -11.41
CA THR A 16 4.04 -2.72 -10.89
C THR A 16 3.48 -3.03 -9.51
N LEU A 17 3.50 -2.06 -8.59
CA LEU A 17 2.96 -2.22 -7.24
C LEU A 17 1.44 -2.45 -7.26
N SER A 18 0.71 -1.70 -8.10
CA SER A 18 -0.74 -1.87 -8.25
C SER A 18 -1.13 -3.22 -8.85
N ALA A 19 -0.37 -3.70 -9.83
CA ALA A 19 -0.58 -5.00 -10.45
C ALA A 19 -0.27 -6.13 -9.48
N PHE A 20 0.83 -6.01 -8.71
CA PHE A 20 1.16 -6.96 -7.66
C PHE A 20 0.05 -7.05 -6.61
N GLN A 21 -0.45 -5.92 -6.11
CA GLN A 21 -1.55 -5.90 -5.15
C GLN A 21 -2.83 -6.51 -5.72
N LEU A 22 -3.16 -6.25 -6.98
CA LEU A 22 -4.29 -6.89 -7.66
C LEU A 22 -4.14 -8.42 -7.69
N ILE A 23 -2.95 -8.93 -8.03
CA ILE A 23 -2.66 -10.37 -8.02
C ILE A 23 -2.82 -10.96 -6.61
N GLN A 24 -2.33 -10.28 -5.57
CA GLN A 24 -2.51 -10.72 -4.18
C GLN A 24 -3.99 -10.86 -3.82
N TYR A 25 -4.83 -9.89 -4.19
CA TYR A 25 -6.26 -9.98 -3.91
C TYR A 25 -6.97 -11.05 -4.73
N LEU A 26 -6.57 -11.25 -5.99
CA LEU A 26 -7.05 -12.35 -6.82
C LEU A 26 -6.75 -13.71 -6.16
N MET A 27 -5.53 -13.88 -5.62
CA MET A 27 -5.14 -15.10 -4.92
C MET A 27 -5.91 -15.30 -3.62
N SER A 28 -6.28 -14.21 -2.92
CA SER A 28 -7.06 -14.29 -1.67
C SER A 28 -8.54 -14.64 -1.87
N GLY A 29 -9.06 -14.63 -3.11
CA GLY A 29 -10.45 -14.95 -3.44
C GLY A 29 -11.47 -13.84 -3.15
N GLY A 30 -11.04 -12.67 -2.68
CA GLY A 30 -11.91 -11.55 -2.38
C GLY A 30 -12.34 -10.78 -3.64
N ILE A 31 -13.55 -11.04 -4.16
CA ILE A 31 -14.08 -10.39 -5.38
C ILE A 31 -14.15 -8.86 -5.21
N PHE A 32 -14.70 -8.37 -4.10
CA PHE A 32 -14.83 -6.93 -3.85
C PHE A 32 -13.47 -6.23 -3.76
N LEU A 33 -12.51 -6.81 -3.03
CA LEU A 33 -11.16 -6.26 -2.89
C LEU A 33 -10.41 -6.29 -4.22
N THR A 34 -10.61 -7.33 -5.01
CA THR A 34 -10.05 -7.45 -6.37
C THR A 34 -10.55 -6.34 -7.27
N LEU A 35 -11.86 -6.07 -7.28
CA LEU A 35 -12.45 -5.01 -8.09
C LEU A 35 -11.89 -3.64 -7.70
N LEU A 36 -11.82 -3.34 -6.40
CA LEU A 36 -11.25 -2.09 -5.90
C LEU A 36 -9.77 -1.96 -6.25
N ALA A 37 -8.99 -3.03 -6.09
CA ALA A 37 -7.58 -3.05 -6.43
C ALA A 37 -7.34 -2.89 -7.94
N GLY A 38 -8.28 -3.34 -8.79
CA GLY A 38 -8.22 -3.19 -10.23
C GLY A 38 -8.43 -1.75 -10.73
N LEU A 39 -9.05 -0.89 -9.91
CA LEU A 39 -9.28 0.51 -10.26
C LEU A 39 -7.98 1.31 -10.40
N VAL A 40 -6.98 1.05 -9.55
CA VAL A 40 -5.71 1.77 -9.54
C VAL A 40 -4.86 1.50 -10.81
N PRO A 41 -4.56 0.24 -11.20
CA PRO A 41 -3.82 -0.04 -12.44
C PRO A 41 -4.60 0.43 -13.67
N PHE A 42 -5.93 0.32 -13.67
CA PHE A 42 -6.76 0.85 -14.74
C PHE A 42 -6.64 2.38 -14.86
N TRP A 43 -6.76 3.09 -13.75
CA TRP A 43 -6.61 4.55 -13.69
C TRP A 43 -5.22 4.98 -14.18
N LEU A 44 -4.16 4.37 -13.65
CA LEU A 44 -2.77 4.62 -14.08
C LEU A 44 -2.63 4.48 -15.60
N TRP A 45 -3.13 3.38 -16.16
CA TRP A 45 -3.06 3.12 -17.60
C TRP A 45 -3.89 4.12 -18.41
N SER A 46 -5.12 4.39 -18.00
CA SER A 46 -6.05 5.33 -18.65
C SER A 46 -5.44 6.73 -18.73
N THR A 47 -5.03 7.29 -17.58
CA THR A 47 -4.46 8.64 -17.51
C THR A 47 -3.14 8.72 -18.27
N ARG A 48 -2.32 7.67 -18.23
CA ARG A 48 -1.05 7.64 -18.96
C ARG A 48 -1.27 7.68 -20.47
N LYS A 49 -2.21 6.90 -21.01
CA LYS A 49 -2.53 6.93 -22.45
C LYS A 49 -3.01 8.30 -22.89
N LYS A 50 -3.93 8.90 -22.14
CA LYS A 50 -4.48 10.22 -22.45
C LYS A 50 -3.40 11.30 -22.43
N LEU A 51 -2.53 11.26 -21.44
CA LEU A 51 -1.40 12.19 -21.31
C LEU A 51 -0.33 12.03 -22.41
N LEU A 52 -0.16 10.83 -22.96
CA LEU A 52 0.74 10.60 -24.09
C LEU A 52 0.13 11.02 -25.43
N ALA A 53 -1.20 10.90 -25.56
CA ALA A 53 -1.94 11.28 -26.75
C ALA A 53 -2.35 12.77 -26.77
N ASP A 54 -2.00 13.54 -25.72
CA ASP A 54 -2.40 14.94 -25.52
C ASP A 54 -3.93 15.12 -25.56
N VAL A 55 -4.65 14.12 -25.08
CA VAL A 55 -6.12 14.11 -24.98
C VAL A 55 -6.53 14.59 -23.59
N GLU A 56 -7.63 15.34 -23.53
CA GLU A 56 -8.22 15.81 -22.29
C GLU A 56 -8.53 14.65 -21.33
N ILE A 57 -8.20 14.85 -20.06
CA ILE A 57 -8.49 13.89 -19.00
C ILE A 57 -9.93 14.10 -18.56
N GLY A 58 -10.76 13.08 -18.77
CA GLY A 58 -12.19 13.15 -18.45
C GLY A 58 -12.45 13.24 -16.94
N SER A 59 -13.66 13.69 -16.59
CA SER A 59 -14.08 13.90 -15.19
C SER A 59 -13.95 12.65 -14.32
N PHE A 60 -14.17 11.46 -14.89
CA PHE A 60 -13.99 10.19 -14.18
C PHE A 60 -12.53 9.97 -13.73
N ASP A 61 -11.56 10.19 -14.62
CA ASP A 61 -10.14 10.03 -14.28
C ASP A 61 -9.70 11.09 -13.25
N GLN A 62 -10.32 12.27 -13.25
CA GLN A 62 -10.07 13.31 -12.27
C GLN A 62 -10.57 12.89 -10.87
N VAL A 63 -11.80 12.39 -10.76
CA VAL A 63 -12.36 11.84 -9.51
C VAL A 63 -11.49 10.68 -9.02
N MET A 64 -11.11 9.76 -9.90
CA MET A 64 -10.21 8.67 -9.56
C MET A 64 -8.86 9.16 -9.07
N SER A 65 -8.30 10.22 -9.66
CA SER A 65 -7.05 10.81 -9.18
C SER A 65 -7.16 11.29 -7.74
N TYR A 66 -8.26 11.96 -7.38
CA TYR A 66 -8.50 12.37 -5.99
C TYR A 66 -8.63 11.18 -5.05
N ILE A 67 -9.40 10.16 -5.42
CA ILE A 67 -9.58 8.94 -4.63
C ILE A 67 -8.23 8.25 -4.39
N VAL A 68 -7.42 8.08 -5.44
CA VAL A 68 -6.11 7.43 -5.34
C VAL A 68 -5.13 8.26 -4.50
N VAL A 69 -5.16 9.59 -4.60
CA VAL A 69 -4.33 10.46 -3.76
C VAL A 69 -4.71 10.36 -2.29
N VAL A 70 -6.01 10.35 -1.97
CA VAL A 70 -6.49 10.17 -0.59
C VAL A 70 -6.09 8.79 -0.06
N TYR A 71 -6.34 7.74 -0.85
CA TYR A 71 -5.91 6.38 -0.51
C TYR A 71 -4.40 6.31 -0.23
N ALA A 72 -3.60 6.92 -1.10
CA ALA A 72 -2.15 6.93 -0.96
C ALA A 72 -1.69 7.70 0.28
N ALA A 73 -2.37 8.79 0.65
CA ALA A 73 -2.08 9.51 1.89
C ALA A 73 -2.32 8.63 3.12
N PHE A 74 -3.46 7.92 3.18
CA PHE A 74 -3.73 6.97 4.26
C PHE A 74 -2.73 5.81 4.29
N ALA A 75 -2.40 5.23 3.14
CA ALA A 75 -1.38 4.18 3.06
C ALA A 75 -0.01 4.68 3.56
N GLY A 76 0.33 5.93 3.28
CA GLY A 76 1.55 6.58 3.78
C GLY A 76 1.55 6.76 5.29
N LEU A 77 0.43 7.19 5.87
CA LEU A 77 0.27 7.26 7.34
C LEU A 77 0.43 5.89 7.99
N ILE A 78 -0.19 4.85 7.42
CA ILE A 78 -0.04 3.47 7.91
C ILE A 78 1.42 3.02 7.80
N ALA A 79 2.10 3.32 6.69
CA ALA A 79 3.52 3.01 6.54
C ALA A 79 4.38 3.67 7.64
N VAL A 80 4.12 4.94 7.96
CA VAL A 80 4.81 5.64 9.05
C VAL A 80 4.53 4.97 10.41
N LEU A 81 3.29 4.57 10.68
CA LEU A 81 2.94 3.85 11.91
C LEU A 81 3.67 2.50 12.00
N ILE A 82 3.71 1.74 10.91
CA ILE A 82 4.43 0.45 10.83
C ILE A 82 5.93 0.68 11.08
N PHE A 83 6.51 1.74 10.51
CA PHE A 83 7.91 2.08 10.71
C PHE A 83 8.22 2.43 12.17
N VAL A 84 7.39 3.25 12.81
CA VAL A 84 7.53 3.59 14.23
C VAL A 84 7.40 2.33 15.09
N PHE A 85 6.41 1.49 14.80
CA PHE A 85 6.21 0.23 15.50
C PHE A 85 7.41 -0.72 15.34
N TRP A 86 7.97 -0.81 14.13
CA TRP A 86 9.18 -1.58 13.85
C TRP A 86 10.39 -1.08 14.67
N LEU A 87 10.61 0.23 14.71
CA LEU A 87 11.68 0.82 15.51
C LEU A 87 11.51 0.52 17.00
N MET A 88 10.28 0.65 17.52
CA MET A 88 9.96 0.29 18.90
C MET A 88 10.22 -1.18 19.16
N TYR A 89 9.70 -2.06 18.31
CA TYR A 89 9.87 -3.51 18.44
C TYR A 89 11.36 -3.91 18.45
N SER A 90 12.17 -3.32 17.56
CA SER A 90 13.61 -3.57 17.50
C SER A 90 14.39 -3.11 18.73
N SER A 91 13.79 -2.24 19.55
CA SER A 91 14.39 -1.66 20.76
C SER A 91 13.93 -2.34 22.05
N ILE A 92 12.95 -3.25 21.98
CA ILE A 92 12.39 -3.94 23.15
C ILE A 92 13.08 -5.30 23.30
N ASP A 93 13.37 -5.69 24.54
CA ASP A 93 13.89 -7.02 24.86
C ASP A 93 12.84 -8.10 24.51
N PRO A 94 13.18 -9.12 23.70
CA PRO A 94 12.27 -10.22 23.37
C PRO A 94 11.60 -10.87 24.59
N ALA A 95 12.30 -10.98 25.72
CA ALA A 95 11.74 -11.58 26.94
C ALA A 95 10.59 -10.74 27.54
N LEU A 96 10.64 -9.41 27.36
CA LEU A 96 9.58 -8.49 27.77
C LEU A 96 8.34 -8.63 26.88
N ILE A 97 8.53 -8.90 25.59
CA ILE A 97 7.43 -9.15 24.64
C ILE A 97 6.74 -10.47 24.97
N GLU A 98 7.54 -11.52 25.22
CA GLU A 98 7.03 -12.84 25.60
C GLU A 98 6.25 -12.80 26.91
N SER A 99 6.76 -12.09 27.93
CA SER A 99 6.04 -11.87 29.19
C SER A 99 4.75 -11.08 28.99
N ALA A 100 4.77 -10.01 28.19
CA ALA A 100 3.58 -9.20 27.93
C ALA A 100 2.50 -9.96 27.12
N LEU A 101 2.91 -10.89 26.27
CA LEU A 101 1.99 -11.81 25.57
C LEU A 101 1.41 -12.83 26.55
N ALA A 102 2.24 -13.48 27.37
CA ALA A 102 1.78 -14.45 28.36
C ALA A 102 0.78 -13.86 29.37
N ASP A 103 0.96 -12.57 29.71
CA ASP A 103 0.07 -11.84 30.61
C ASP A 103 -1.20 -11.30 29.91
N ASN A 104 -1.32 -11.44 28.58
CA ASN A 104 -2.48 -10.94 27.84
C ASN A 104 -3.66 -11.93 27.93
N PRO A 105 -4.77 -11.57 28.61
CA PRO A 105 -5.91 -12.45 28.78
C PRO A 105 -6.56 -12.87 27.45
N ALA A 106 -6.41 -12.07 26.39
CA ALA A 106 -6.93 -12.41 25.07
C ALA A 106 -6.20 -13.59 24.40
N ILE A 107 -4.97 -13.92 24.84
CA ILE A 107 -4.24 -15.09 24.34
C ILE A 107 -4.75 -16.37 25.00
N ASN A 108 -5.25 -16.30 26.24
CA ASN A 108 -5.81 -17.44 26.95
C ASN A 108 -7.15 -17.92 26.36
N ASP A 109 -7.81 -17.08 25.56
CA ASP A 109 -9.06 -17.42 24.86
C ASP A 109 -8.81 -18.11 23.50
N LEU A 110 -7.56 -18.19 23.04
CA LEU A 110 -7.20 -18.79 21.75
C LEU A 110 -7.10 -20.32 21.84
N ASN A 111 -7.52 -21.00 20.78
CA ASN A 111 -7.32 -22.45 20.65
C ASN A 111 -5.87 -22.80 20.24
N GLU A 112 -5.50 -24.09 20.26
CA GLU A 112 -4.13 -24.52 19.92
C GLU A 112 -3.70 -24.17 18.48
N GLU A 113 -4.62 -24.16 17.51
CA GLU A 113 -4.32 -23.77 16.13
C GLU A 113 -4.07 -22.26 16.02
N GLU A 114 -4.87 -21.45 16.71
CA GLU A 114 -4.75 -20.00 16.77
C GLU A 114 -3.49 -19.55 17.50
N LEU A 115 -3.13 -20.23 18.59
CA LEU A 115 -1.86 -20.04 19.30
C LEU A 115 -0.67 -20.31 18.38
N LYS A 116 -0.70 -21.41 17.64
CA LYS A 116 0.36 -21.76 16.69
C LYS A 116 0.46 -20.75 15.54
N ALA A 117 -0.68 -20.26 15.05
CA ALA A 117 -0.71 -19.20 14.03
C ALA A 117 -0.15 -17.88 14.59
N LEU A 118 -0.51 -17.53 15.83
CA LEU A 118 0.00 -16.35 16.51
C LEU A 118 1.51 -16.42 16.69
N ASP A 119 2.06 -17.54 17.16
CA ASP A 119 3.51 -17.74 17.28
C ASP A 119 4.23 -17.60 15.94
N GLN A 120 3.65 -18.16 14.88
CA GLN A 120 4.22 -18.04 13.54
C GLN A 120 4.20 -16.59 13.04
N VAL A 121 3.14 -15.82 13.35
CA VAL A 121 3.07 -14.39 13.01
C VAL A 121 4.08 -13.61 13.85
N MET A 122 4.12 -13.80 15.16
CA MET A 122 5.02 -13.11 16.08
C MET A 122 6.50 -13.38 15.76
N GLY A 123 6.86 -14.61 15.42
CA GLY A 123 8.22 -14.96 15.02
C GLY A 123 8.65 -14.31 13.70
N ASN A 124 7.71 -14.10 12.77
CA ASN A 124 7.98 -13.46 11.48
C ASN A 124 7.75 -11.94 11.50
N LEU A 125 7.05 -11.41 12.51
CA LEU A 125 6.69 -10.01 12.62
C LEU A 125 7.89 -9.05 12.44
N PRO A 126 9.08 -9.29 13.04
CA PRO A 126 10.22 -8.40 12.90
C PRO A 126 10.73 -8.27 11.46
N SER A 127 10.60 -9.33 10.65
CA SER A 127 11.01 -9.34 9.25
C SER A 127 9.90 -8.86 8.33
N LEU A 128 8.63 -9.07 8.69
CA LEU A 128 7.46 -8.62 7.94
C LEU A 128 7.27 -7.10 8.01
N LEU A 129 7.42 -6.50 9.19
CA LEU A 129 7.23 -5.06 9.40
C LEU A 129 8.05 -4.15 8.44
N PRO A 130 9.38 -4.34 8.26
CA PRO A 130 10.15 -3.50 7.35
C PRO A 130 9.77 -3.74 5.88
N VAL A 131 9.39 -4.95 5.51
CA VAL A 131 8.91 -5.27 4.15
C VAL A 131 7.58 -4.57 3.88
N LEU A 132 6.64 -4.62 4.83
CA LEU A 132 5.35 -3.94 4.74
C LEU A 132 5.52 -2.42 4.68
N TRP A 133 6.41 -1.85 5.50
CA TRP A 133 6.76 -0.44 5.44
C TRP A 133 7.30 -0.04 4.07
N LEU A 134 8.27 -0.79 3.52
CA LEU A 134 8.84 -0.50 2.20
C LEU A 134 7.78 -0.57 1.10
N PHE A 135 6.96 -1.62 1.12
CA PHE A 135 5.90 -1.82 0.14
C PHE A 135 4.88 -0.67 0.18
N LEU A 136 4.29 -0.41 1.35
CA LEU A 136 3.27 0.63 1.53
C LEU A 136 3.84 2.04 1.32
N GLY A 137 5.08 2.28 1.77
CA GLY A 137 5.77 3.55 1.60
C GLY A 137 6.05 3.86 0.14
N LEU A 138 6.61 2.90 -0.61
CA LEU A 138 6.89 3.08 -2.03
C LEU A 138 5.59 3.22 -2.84
N GLN A 139 4.56 2.46 -2.46
CA GLN A 139 3.24 2.53 -3.08
C GLN A 139 2.59 3.91 -2.86
N SER A 140 2.53 4.35 -1.60
CA SER A 140 2.02 5.67 -1.21
C SER A 140 2.73 6.79 -1.96
N PHE A 141 4.07 6.80 -1.92
CA PHE A 141 4.86 7.82 -2.59
C PHE A 141 4.61 7.86 -4.09
N SER A 142 4.60 6.70 -4.73
CA SER A 142 4.44 6.61 -6.19
C SER A 142 3.04 7.07 -6.63
N TYR A 143 2.02 6.71 -5.87
CA TYR A 143 0.63 7.09 -6.16
C TYR A 143 0.38 8.58 -5.90
N LEU A 144 0.89 9.13 -4.80
CA LEU A 144 0.82 10.56 -4.52
C LEU A 144 1.51 11.38 -5.61
N TYR A 145 2.76 11.02 -5.95
CA TYR A 145 3.54 11.77 -6.92
C TYR A 145 2.91 11.76 -8.31
N TYR A 146 2.47 10.58 -8.78
CA TYR A 146 1.79 10.47 -10.06
C TYR A 146 0.41 11.15 -10.04
N GLY A 147 -0.42 10.89 -9.02
CA GLY A 147 -1.78 11.41 -8.92
C GLY A 147 -1.85 12.93 -8.82
N ILE A 148 -0.98 13.56 -8.00
CA ILE A 148 -0.85 15.01 -7.96
C ILE A 148 -0.41 15.56 -9.33
N GLY A 149 0.49 14.84 -10.01
CA GLY A 149 0.92 15.18 -11.37
C GLY A 149 -0.23 15.18 -12.37
N VAL A 150 -1.14 14.20 -12.28
CA VAL A 150 -2.36 14.13 -13.09
C VAL A 150 -3.29 15.31 -12.77
N ILE A 151 -3.60 15.55 -11.50
CA ILE A 151 -4.51 16.63 -11.07
C ILE A 151 -4.04 18.00 -11.56
N ARG A 152 -2.72 18.27 -11.45
CA ARG A 152 -2.14 19.54 -11.93
C ARG A 152 -2.30 19.74 -13.43
N LYS A 153 -2.23 18.65 -14.21
CA LYS A 153 -2.43 18.70 -15.66
C LYS A 153 -3.91 18.80 -16.08
N THR A 154 -4.83 18.46 -15.18
CA THR A 154 -6.27 18.64 -15.44
C THR A 154 -6.82 20.01 -15.05
N THR A 155 -6.08 20.76 -14.22
CA THR A 155 -6.53 22.06 -13.69
C THR A 155 -5.94 23.24 -14.46
N ASN A 156 -4.88 22.99 -15.25
CA ASN A 156 -4.23 23.96 -16.13
C ASN A 156 -4.62 23.68 -17.58
#